data_AF-A0A2V8N6G6-F1
#
_entry.id   AF-A0A2V8N6G6-F1
#
_cell.length_a   1.000
_cell.length_b   1.000
_cell.length_c   1.000
_cell.angle_alpha   90.00
_cell.angle_beta   90.00
_cell.angle_gamma   90.00
#
_symmetry.space_group_name_H-M   'P 1'
#
loop_
_entity.id
_entity.type
_entity.pdbx_description
1 polymer ?
#
loop_
_entity_poly.entity_id
_entity_poly.type
_entity_poly.pdbx_seq_one_letter_code
_entity_poly.pdbx_strand_id
1 'polypeptide(L)'
;MLALCLISTPRTKSKTQTAYTQPKTVQVSINSEAALLITDGEGKRLGFDTEKQTVVNEIAGASVNYETRFPVYLLPSDNSSKPYTILISGKSLKSKVETNLTLTGPGFLVGFKGIHLNALENLNATVSLDGKQLSFTAGQSSETPTLSYAVSAGHGKPSYKFEVSTLKLSQGKLVATTLDLFAGRLFFKDDDEKRNKYSVMIRRTNPDGTRSVYQRRDISFGASDNYVIEYGKWDGRGAICFKVYGGKAFDQSACVEMPNEAAPVP
;
A
#
# COMPACT_ATOMS: atom_id res chain seq x y z
N MET A 1 -35.04 67.46 31.84
CA MET A 1 -34.98 66.00 31.58
C MET A 1 -35.28 65.76 30.11
N LEU A 2 -34.25 65.67 29.27
CA LEU A 2 -34.36 65.17 27.90
C LEU A 2 -33.20 64.18 27.72
N ALA A 3 -33.53 62.92 27.46
CA ALA A 3 -32.57 61.83 27.31
C ALA A 3 -32.06 61.77 25.87
N LEU A 4 -30.75 61.86 25.68
CA LEU A 4 -30.06 61.56 24.43
C LEU A 4 -30.02 60.05 24.22
N CYS A 5 -30.58 59.59 23.10
CA CYS A 5 -30.52 58.21 22.65
C CYS A 5 -29.22 58.01 21.84
N LEU A 6 -28.26 57.25 22.38
CA LEU A 6 -27.03 56.87 21.70
C LEU A 6 -27.29 55.64 20.82
N ILE A 7 -27.18 55.82 19.50
CA ILE A 7 -27.27 54.75 18.50
C ILE A 7 -25.93 53.99 18.50
N SER A 8 -25.95 52.77 19.04
CA SER A 8 -24.85 51.80 18.97
C SER A 8 -24.86 51.12 17.60
N THR A 9 -23.86 51.40 16.76
CA THR A 9 -23.61 50.64 15.53
C THR A 9 -22.95 49.29 15.86
N PRO A 10 -23.48 48.16 15.37
CA PRO A 10 -22.88 46.85 15.64
C PRO A 10 -21.55 46.67 14.89
N ARG A 11 -20.50 46.32 15.65
CA ARG A 11 -19.20 45.82 15.16
C ARG A 11 -19.41 44.64 14.20
N THR A 12 -18.97 44.80 12.96
CA THR A 12 -18.83 43.73 11.97
C THR A 12 -17.89 42.66 12.54
N LYS A 13 -18.41 41.46 12.79
CA LYS A 13 -17.61 40.31 13.21
C LYS A 13 -16.67 39.93 12.07
N SER A 14 -15.37 39.93 12.38
CA SER A 14 -14.28 39.44 11.56
C SER A 14 -14.62 38.05 11.00
N LYS A 15 -14.41 37.86 9.69
CA LYS A 15 -14.56 36.57 9.01
C LYS A 15 -13.64 35.56 9.68
N THR A 16 -14.23 34.48 10.18
CA THR A 16 -13.54 33.29 10.66
C THR A 16 -12.49 32.87 9.64
N GLN A 17 -11.21 32.98 9.98
CA GLN A 17 -10.14 32.27 9.28
C GLN A 17 -10.46 30.78 9.37
N THR A 18 -10.89 30.18 8.27
CA THR A 18 -10.90 28.73 8.12
C THR A 18 -9.47 28.25 8.34
N ALA A 19 -9.26 27.45 9.38
CA ALA A 19 -8.00 26.76 9.60
C ALA A 19 -7.63 26.00 8.32
N TYR A 20 -6.55 26.42 7.65
CA TYR A 20 -6.00 25.69 6.52
C TYR A 20 -5.45 24.38 7.07
N THR A 21 -6.25 23.32 6.95
CA THR A 21 -5.76 21.97 7.22
C THR A 21 -4.82 21.66 6.07
N GLN A 22 -3.51 21.68 6.34
CA GLN A 22 -2.51 21.23 5.37
C GLN A 22 -2.97 19.87 4.83
N PRO A 23 -3.12 19.71 3.49
CA PRO A 23 -3.48 18.42 2.94
C PRO A 23 -2.42 17.42 3.40
N LYS A 24 -2.86 16.30 3.99
CA LYS A 24 -1.95 15.18 4.23
C LYS A 24 -1.44 14.77 2.85
N THR A 25 -0.14 14.68 2.65
CA THR A 25 0.42 14.27 1.36
C THR A 25 0.84 12.81 1.42
N VAL A 26 0.67 12.10 0.31
CA VAL A 26 1.24 10.78 0.10
C VAL A 26 2.39 10.93 -0.88
N GLN A 27 3.56 10.45 -0.49
CA GLN A 27 4.75 10.42 -1.32
C GLN A 27 4.84 9.08 -2.03
N VAL A 28 4.98 9.09 -3.36
CA VAL A 28 5.31 7.90 -4.17
C VAL A 28 6.73 8.06 -4.68
N SER A 29 7.57 7.03 -4.52
CA SER A 29 8.94 7.04 -5.02
C SER A 29 9.36 5.67 -5.56
N ILE A 30 10.25 5.69 -6.54
CA ILE A 30 10.91 4.51 -7.09
C ILE A 30 12.43 4.71 -7.00
N ASN A 31 13.18 3.66 -6.69
CA ASN A 31 14.64 3.73 -6.50
C ASN A 31 15.42 3.29 -7.76
N SER A 32 14.95 3.67 -8.94
CA SER A 32 15.60 3.38 -10.22
C SER A 32 15.26 4.45 -11.27
N GLU A 33 15.84 4.32 -12.46
CA GLU A 33 15.63 5.20 -13.63
C GLU A 33 14.32 4.88 -14.39
N ALA A 34 13.50 3.96 -13.86
CA ALA A 34 12.21 3.64 -14.42
C ALA A 34 11.28 4.87 -14.38
N ALA A 35 10.54 5.10 -15.46
CA ALA A 35 9.55 6.15 -15.50
C ALA A 35 8.26 5.70 -14.81
N LEU A 36 7.66 6.58 -14.02
CA LEU A 36 6.32 6.35 -13.45
C LEU A 36 5.27 7.22 -14.13
N LEU A 37 4.11 6.62 -14.37
CA LEU A 37 2.86 7.32 -14.70
C LEU A 37 1.79 6.86 -13.71
N ILE A 38 1.40 7.77 -12.81
CA ILE A 38 0.40 7.55 -11.77
C ILE A 38 -0.95 8.04 -12.31
N THR A 39 -2.00 7.23 -12.17
CA THR A 39 -3.37 7.55 -12.59
C THR A 39 -4.33 7.40 -11.42
N ASP A 40 -5.11 8.44 -11.11
CA ASP A 40 -6.10 8.40 -10.04
C ASP A 40 -7.39 7.64 -10.44
N GLY A 41 -8.33 7.53 -9.50
CA GLY A 41 -9.62 6.86 -9.72
C GLY A 41 -10.57 7.56 -10.71
N GLU A 42 -10.24 8.78 -11.13
CA GLU A 42 -10.96 9.57 -12.14
C GLU A 42 -10.26 9.56 -13.51
N GLY A 43 -9.10 8.89 -13.62
CA GLY A 43 -8.31 8.81 -14.84
C GLY A 43 -7.36 9.99 -15.06
N LYS A 44 -7.18 10.88 -14.09
CA LYS A 44 -6.19 11.97 -14.16
C LYS A 44 -4.79 11.43 -13.88
N ARG A 45 -3.81 11.96 -14.60
CA ARG A 45 -2.45 11.40 -14.65
C ARG A 45 -1.40 12.34 -14.08
N LEU A 46 -0.36 11.77 -13.48
CA LEU A 46 0.83 12.45 -12.99
C LEU A 46 2.08 11.65 -13.34
N GLY A 47 3.06 12.29 -13.98
CA GLY A 47 4.36 11.68 -14.29
C GLY A 47 4.67 11.65 -15.78
N PHE A 48 5.48 10.70 -16.23
CA PHE A 48 5.97 10.65 -17.60
C PHE A 48 5.17 9.65 -18.44
N ASP A 49 4.41 10.17 -19.40
CA ASP A 49 3.70 9.38 -20.40
C ASP A 49 4.70 8.93 -21.47
N THR A 50 5.13 7.66 -21.40
CA THR A 50 6.13 7.10 -22.31
C THR A 50 5.60 6.86 -23.73
N GLU A 51 4.29 6.86 -23.96
CA GLU A 51 3.73 6.78 -25.31
C GLU A 51 3.77 8.15 -25.99
N LYS A 52 3.41 9.21 -25.24
CA LYS A 52 3.40 10.59 -25.75
C LYS A 52 4.74 11.31 -25.56
N GLN A 53 5.70 10.70 -24.87
CA GLN A 53 7.00 11.28 -24.53
C GLN A 53 6.87 12.64 -23.83
N THR A 54 5.93 12.76 -22.89
CA THR A 54 5.62 14.03 -22.23
C THR A 54 5.34 13.87 -20.75
N VAL A 55 5.61 14.90 -19.97
CA VAL A 55 5.24 14.96 -18.55
C VAL A 55 3.80 15.47 -18.45
N VAL A 56 2.96 14.75 -17.70
CA VAL A 56 1.58 15.11 -17.42
C VAL A 56 1.42 15.41 -15.93
N ASN A 57 0.57 16.39 -15.62
CA ASN A 57 0.18 16.75 -14.25
C ASN A 57 -1.28 17.21 -14.25
N GLU A 58 -2.18 16.23 -14.26
CA GLU A 58 -3.63 16.43 -14.36
C GLU A 58 -4.34 16.23 -13.02
N ILE A 59 -3.66 15.66 -12.01
CA ILE A 59 -4.20 15.41 -10.67
C ILE A 59 -4.13 16.71 -9.85
N ALA A 60 -5.28 17.26 -9.47
CA ALA A 60 -5.35 18.53 -8.77
C ALA A 60 -4.61 18.49 -7.42
N GLY A 61 -3.72 19.45 -7.17
CA GLY A 61 -2.93 19.51 -5.93
C GLY A 61 -1.76 18.53 -5.85
N ALA A 62 -1.54 17.73 -6.90
CA ALA A 62 -0.36 16.88 -7.00
C ALA A 62 0.85 17.63 -7.58
N SER A 63 2.05 17.16 -7.24
CA SER A 63 3.31 17.70 -7.77
C SER A 63 4.38 16.63 -7.86
N VAL A 64 5.48 16.93 -8.56
CA VAL A 64 6.64 16.05 -8.65
C VAL A 64 7.88 16.85 -8.26
N ASN A 65 8.67 16.30 -7.33
CA ASN A 65 9.98 16.82 -6.97
C ASN A 65 11.06 16.09 -7.80
N TYR A 66 11.76 16.85 -8.64
CA TYR A 66 12.85 16.36 -9.49
C TYR A 66 14.25 16.67 -8.93
N GLU A 67 14.34 17.37 -7.80
CA GLU A 67 15.62 17.77 -7.18
C GLU A 67 16.29 16.61 -6.42
N THR A 68 15.64 15.46 -6.33
CA THR A 68 16.16 14.22 -5.76
C THR A 68 16.80 13.33 -6.83
N ARG A 69 17.61 12.35 -6.42
CA ARG A 69 18.25 11.39 -7.37
C ARG A 69 17.22 10.70 -8.28
N PHE A 70 16.05 10.36 -7.75
CA PHE A 70 14.91 9.84 -8.49
C PHE A 70 13.67 10.68 -8.15
N PRO A 71 12.73 10.90 -9.09
CA PRO A 71 11.57 11.74 -8.84
C PRO A 71 10.73 11.26 -7.65
N VAL A 72 10.27 12.21 -6.83
CA VAL A 72 9.30 11.95 -5.75
C VAL A 72 7.97 12.60 -6.10
N TYR A 73 6.92 11.80 -6.20
CA TYR A 73 5.59 12.24 -6.56
C TYR A 73 4.80 12.54 -5.29
N LEU A 74 4.24 13.73 -5.19
CA LEU A 74 3.44 14.20 -4.08
C LEU A 74 1.98 14.18 -4.52
N LEU A 75 1.20 13.29 -3.91
CA LEU A 75 -0.24 13.18 -4.14
C LEU A 75 -0.98 13.82 -2.96
N PRO A 76 -2.07 14.57 -3.21
CA PRO A 76 -2.96 14.98 -2.13
C PRO A 76 -3.57 13.73 -1.51
N SER A 77 -3.72 13.68 -0.19
CA SER A 77 -4.61 12.69 0.41
C SER A 77 -6.02 13.02 -0.05
N ASP A 78 -6.56 12.20 -0.94
CA ASP A 78 -7.97 12.21 -1.21
C ASP A 78 -8.67 11.14 -0.37
N ASN A 79 -9.99 11.28 -0.22
CA ASN A 79 -10.83 10.22 0.34
C ASN A 79 -11.37 9.33 -0.79
N SER A 80 -10.67 9.24 -1.92
CA SER A 80 -11.13 8.41 -3.03
C SER A 80 -11.13 6.96 -2.57
N SER A 81 -12.27 6.30 -2.74
CA SER A 81 -12.40 4.87 -2.49
C SER A 81 -11.77 4.04 -3.60
N LYS A 82 -11.44 4.66 -4.74
CA LYS A 82 -10.82 4.00 -5.88
C LYS A 82 -9.30 4.02 -5.75
N PRO A 83 -8.62 2.89 -5.93
CA PRO A 83 -7.18 2.86 -5.85
C PRO A 83 -6.55 3.52 -7.08
N TYR A 84 -5.33 4.02 -6.89
CA TYR A 84 -4.48 4.61 -7.92
C TYR A 84 -3.79 3.51 -8.69
N THR A 85 -3.65 3.68 -10.01
CA THR A 85 -2.84 2.80 -10.86
C THR A 85 -1.50 3.45 -11.13
N ILE A 86 -0.42 2.68 -11.02
CA ILE A 86 0.95 3.11 -11.27
C ILE A 86 1.51 2.23 -12.37
N LEU A 87 1.71 2.84 -13.55
CA LEU A 87 2.49 2.25 -14.62
C LEU A 87 3.97 2.48 -14.32
N ILE A 88 4.71 1.38 -14.24
CA ILE A 88 6.16 1.36 -14.04
C ILE A 88 6.79 0.99 -15.37
N SER A 89 7.45 1.94 -16.03
CA SER A 89 7.97 1.74 -17.38
C SER A 89 9.49 1.61 -17.40
N GLY A 90 9.96 0.50 -17.95
CA GLY A 90 11.34 0.20 -18.25
C GLY A 90 11.79 0.68 -19.63
N LYS A 91 10.97 1.47 -20.35
CA LYS A 91 11.31 1.95 -21.71
C LYS A 91 12.57 2.79 -21.79
N SER A 92 12.93 3.49 -20.71
CA SER A 92 14.17 4.28 -20.60
C SER A 92 15.39 3.44 -20.20
N LEU A 93 15.21 2.18 -19.80
CA LEU A 93 16.28 1.35 -19.25
C LEU A 93 17.14 0.72 -20.33
N LYS A 94 18.44 0.64 -20.07
CA LYS A 94 19.42 -0.03 -20.94
C LYS A 94 19.55 -1.53 -20.66
N SER A 95 19.16 -1.96 -19.46
CA SER A 95 19.26 -3.34 -18.99
C SER A 95 18.20 -3.62 -17.91
N LYS A 96 18.01 -4.90 -17.56
CA LYS A 96 17.19 -5.30 -16.41
C LYS A 96 17.68 -4.61 -15.14
N VAL A 97 16.75 -4.14 -14.31
CA VAL A 97 17.02 -3.58 -12.97
C VAL A 97 16.12 -4.22 -11.93
N GLU A 98 16.59 -4.24 -10.69
CA GLU A 98 15.75 -4.51 -9.51
C GLU A 98 15.40 -3.18 -8.83
N THR A 99 14.12 -2.96 -8.52
CA THR A 99 13.65 -1.70 -7.95
C THR A 99 12.54 -1.90 -6.93
N ASN A 100 12.32 -0.89 -6.09
CA ASN A 100 11.30 -0.82 -5.07
C ASN A 100 10.42 0.40 -5.36
N LEU A 101 9.11 0.17 -5.37
CA LEU A 101 8.11 1.23 -5.42
C LEU A 101 7.58 1.42 -3.99
N THR A 102 7.68 2.63 -3.45
CA THR A 102 7.28 2.95 -2.08
C THR A 102 6.24 4.05 -2.05
N LEU A 103 5.23 3.88 -1.20
CA LEU A 103 4.27 4.89 -0.81
C LEU A 103 4.41 5.20 0.67
N THR A 104 4.66 6.47 0.99
CA THR A 104 4.77 6.97 2.36
C THR A 104 3.65 7.96 2.62
N GLY A 105 2.84 7.69 3.63
CA GLY A 105 1.78 8.57 4.07
C GLY A 105 1.67 8.63 5.59
N PRO A 106 0.70 9.36 6.12
CA PRO A 106 0.53 9.49 7.57
C PRO A 106 0.29 8.13 8.24
N GLY A 107 1.28 7.65 9.00
CA GLY A 107 1.19 6.41 9.77
C GLY A 107 1.46 5.13 8.98
N PHE A 108 1.87 5.22 7.71
CA PHE A 108 2.22 4.05 6.91
C PHE A 108 3.39 4.27 5.95
N LEU A 109 4.10 3.18 5.69
CA LEU A 109 5.01 3.00 4.55
C LEU A 109 4.65 1.67 3.91
N VAL A 110 4.23 1.70 2.66
CA VAL A 110 3.77 0.52 1.92
C VAL A 110 4.41 0.46 0.54
N GLY A 111 4.31 -0.67 -0.13
CA GLY A 111 4.71 -0.75 -1.53
C GLY A 111 5.20 -2.14 -1.94
N PHE A 112 6.04 -2.16 -2.96
CA PHE A 112 6.48 -3.35 -3.66
C PHE A 112 8.01 -3.40 -3.64
N LYS A 113 8.55 -4.51 -3.14
CA LYS A 113 10.01 -4.71 -3.02
C LYS A 113 10.50 -5.76 -4.00
N GLY A 114 11.67 -5.53 -4.58
CA GLY A 114 12.31 -6.46 -5.50
C GLY A 114 11.54 -6.62 -6.82
N ILE A 115 11.01 -5.51 -7.36
CA ILE A 115 10.43 -5.50 -8.71
C ILE A 115 11.57 -5.72 -9.69
N HIS A 116 11.51 -6.82 -10.41
CA HIS A 116 12.40 -7.09 -11.53
C HIS A 116 11.79 -6.48 -12.80
N LEU A 117 12.40 -5.42 -13.31
CA LEU A 117 11.91 -4.68 -14.46
C LEU A 117 12.88 -4.81 -15.63
N ASN A 118 12.42 -5.38 -16.74
CA ASN A 118 13.22 -5.49 -17.96
C ASN A 118 13.20 -4.18 -18.77
N ALA A 119 14.19 -4.01 -19.65
CA ALA A 119 14.17 -2.93 -20.63
C ALA A 119 12.95 -3.09 -21.55
N LEU A 120 12.30 -1.98 -21.89
CA LEU A 120 11.09 -1.90 -22.73
C LEU A 120 9.83 -2.55 -22.12
N GLU A 121 9.90 -3.10 -20.91
CA GLU A 121 8.75 -3.67 -20.21
C GLU A 121 7.93 -2.59 -19.49
N ASN A 122 6.62 -2.83 -19.39
CA ASN A 122 5.71 -2.04 -18.59
C ASN A 122 5.04 -2.96 -17.56
N LEU A 123 5.08 -2.56 -16.29
CA LEU A 123 4.44 -3.28 -15.18
C LEU A 123 3.38 -2.39 -14.56
N ASN A 124 2.31 -2.99 -14.05
CA ASN A 124 1.22 -2.27 -13.40
C ASN A 124 1.14 -2.64 -11.92
N ALA A 125 1.10 -1.61 -11.08
CA ALA A 125 0.79 -1.71 -9.67
C ALA A 125 -0.44 -0.87 -9.35
N THR A 126 -1.18 -1.26 -8.33
CA THR A 126 -2.34 -0.52 -7.85
C THR A 126 -2.25 -0.35 -6.34
N VAL A 127 -2.56 0.84 -5.85
CA VAL A 127 -2.37 1.25 -4.46
C VAL A 127 -3.52 2.13 -3.98
N SER A 128 -4.02 1.93 -2.77
CA SER A 128 -4.90 2.91 -2.14
C SER A 128 -4.10 3.98 -1.39
N LEU A 129 -4.54 5.25 -1.42
CA LEU A 129 -3.84 6.34 -0.73
C LEU A 129 -3.92 6.27 0.79
N ASP A 130 -4.79 5.41 1.34
CA ASP A 130 -4.82 5.10 2.76
C ASP A 130 -3.83 3.98 3.17
N GLY A 131 -3.07 3.45 2.21
CA GLY A 131 -2.05 2.43 2.43
C GLY A 131 -2.60 1.05 2.79
N LYS A 132 -3.89 0.77 2.56
CA LYS A 132 -4.52 -0.50 2.94
C LYS A 132 -4.60 -1.53 1.82
N GLN A 133 -4.49 -1.12 0.57
CA GLN A 133 -4.62 -2.02 -0.58
C GLN A 133 -3.40 -1.90 -1.48
N LEU A 134 -2.81 -3.04 -1.83
CA LEU A 134 -1.75 -3.16 -2.82
C LEU A 134 -2.09 -4.30 -3.76
N SER A 135 -1.93 -4.10 -5.06
CA SER A 135 -1.89 -5.20 -6.02
C SER A 135 -0.85 -4.97 -7.12
N PHE A 136 -0.38 -6.07 -7.70
CA PHE A 136 0.64 -6.07 -8.73
C PHE A 136 0.29 -7.05 -9.83
N THR A 137 0.43 -6.64 -11.08
CA THR A 137 0.21 -7.51 -12.25
C THR A 137 1.55 -8.07 -12.73
N ALA A 138 1.66 -9.39 -12.80
CA ALA A 138 2.86 -10.07 -13.25
C ALA A 138 3.17 -9.76 -14.73
N GLY A 139 4.44 -9.41 -14.98
CA GLY A 139 4.96 -9.14 -16.31
C GLY A 139 5.37 -10.39 -17.07
N GLN A 140 6.25 -10.23 -18.04
CA GLN A 140 6.70 -11.33 -18.91
C GLN A 140 7.56 -12.35 -18.15
N SER A 141 8.33 -11.92 -17.16
CA SER A 141 9.17 -12.81 -16.34
C SER A 141 8.37 -13.71 -15.41
N SER A 142 7.07 -13.45 -15.23
CA SER A 142 6.21 -14.08 -14.22
C SER A 142 6.66 -13.86 -12.78
N GLU A 143 7.72 -13.09 -12.54
CA GLU A 143 8.20 -12.74 -11.19
C GLU A 143 7.30 -11.67 -10.58
N THR A 144 6.94 -11.85 -9.31
CA THR A 144 6.16 -10.87 -8.55
C THR A 144 6.99 -10.29 -7.41
N PRO A 145 6.86 -8.99 -7.11
CA PRO A 145 7.54 -8.38 -5.98
C PRO A 145 6.96 -8.87 -4.64
N THR A 146 7.65 -8.55 -3.55
CA THR A 146 7.08 -8.66 -2.20
C THR A 146 6.20 -7.44 -1.92
N LEU A 147 4.92 -7.68 -1.58
CA LEU A 147 3.99 -6.65 -1.14
C LEU A 147 4.25 -6.38 0.34
N SER A 148 4.60 -5.13 0.68
CA SER A 148 5.08 -4.76 2.01
C SER A 148 4.19 -3.69 2.62
N TYR A 149 3.91 -3.84 3.90
CA TYR A 149 3.28 -2.83 4.74
C TYR A 149 4.13 -2.58 5.98
N ALA A 150 4.24 -1.33 6.41
CA ALA A 150 4.74 -0.93 7.71
C ALA A 150 3.77 0.12 8.25
N VAL A 151 3.04 -0.21 9.30
CA VAL A 151 1.92 0.60 9.81
C VAL A 151 2.00 0.78 11.32
N SER A 152 1.53 1.93 11.79
CA SER A 152 1.29 2.18 13.20
C SER A 152 -0.19 2.04 13.52
N ALA A 153 -0.53 1.24 14.54
CA ALA A 153 -1.90 1.13 15.04
C ALA A 153 -2.32 2.34 15.92
N GLY A 154 -1.43 3.31 16.12
CA GLY A 154 -1.66 4.49 16.95
C GLY A 154 -0.89 4.47 18.26
N HIS A 155 -1.05 5.53 19.04
CA HIS A 155 -0.33 5.73 20.31
C HIS A 155 -0.64 4.61 21.32
N GLY A 156 0.40 4.08 21.98
CA GLY A 156 0.27 3.01 22.98
C GLY A 156 -0.13 1.64 22.43
N LYS A 157 -0.16 1.47 21.10
CA LYS A 157 -0.46 0.20 20.44
C LYS A 157 0.77 -0.33 19.68
N PRO A 158 0.84 -1.65 19.42
CA PRO A 158 1.91 -2.20 18.61
C PRO A 158 1.89 -1.63 17.19
N SER A 159 3.08 -1.52 16.60
CA SER A 159 3.27 -1.32 15.16
C SER A 159 3.51 -2.66 14.47
N TYR A 160 3.20 -2.72 13.17
CA TYR A 160 3.30 -3.94 12.39
C TYR A 160 4.06 -3.70 11.10
N LYS A 161 4.87 -4.69 10.70
CA LYS A 161 5.38 -4.83 9.34
C LYS A 161 4.88 -6.15 8.77
N PHE A 162 4.30 -6.11 7.58
CA PHE A 162 3.84 -7.27 6.84
C PHE A 162 4.63 -7.37 5.54
N GLU A 163 5.03 -8.58 5.16
CA GLU A 163 5.56 -8.90 3.84
C GLU A 163 4.84 -10.13 3.32
N VAL A 164 4.25 -10.02 2.12
CA VAL A 164 3.59 -11.11 1.41
C VAL A 164 4.30 -11.28 0.08
N SER A 165 4.76 -12.49 -0.21
CA SER A 165 5.36 -12.83 -1.49
C SER A 165 4.73 -14.10 -2.06
N THR A 166 4.62 -14.15 -3.38
CA THR A 166 4.37 -15.37 -4.17
C THR A 166 5.56 -15.55 -5.10
N LEU A 167 5.91 -16.80 -5.45
CA LEU A 167 7.12 -17.08 -6.21
C LEU A 167 7.00 -16.64 -7.66
N LYS A 168 5.90 -17.03 -8.32
CA LYS A 168 5.61 -16.69 -9.71
C LYS A 168 4.10 -16.66 -9.92
N LEU A 169 3.64 -15.78 -10.80
CA LEU A 169 2.29 -15.81 -11.36
C LEU A 169 2.39 -15.81 -12.88
N SER A 170 1.46 -16.48 -13.56
CA SER A 170 1.36 -16.41 -15.02
C SER A 170 1.24 -14.95 -15.48
N GLN A 171 1.80 -14.63 -16.65
CA GLN A 171 1.77 -13.27 -17.20
C GLN A 171 0.34 -12.69 -17.20
N GLY A 172 0.20 -11.44 -16.75
CA GLY A 172 -1.08 -10.74 -16.69
C GLY A 172 -1.95 -11.08 -15.48
N LYS A 173 -1.55 -12.07 -14.66
CA LYS A 173 -2.21 -12.39 -13.39
C LYS A 173 -1.78 -11.43 -12.28
N LEU A 174 -2.66 -11.21 -11.32
CA LEU A 174 -2.51 -10.25 -10.24
C LEU A 174 -2.31 -10.95 -8.90
N VAL A 175 -1.42 -10.40 -8.07
CA VAL A 175 -1.40 -10.65 -6.63
C VAL A 175 -1.95 -9.40 -5.93
N ALA A 176 -2.82 -9.58 -4.96
CA ALA A 176 -3.43 -8.50 -4.20
C ALA A 176 -3.40 -8.77 -2.70
N THR A 177 -3.31 -7.68 -1.93
CA THR A 177 -3.39 -7.70 -0.48
C THR A 177 -4.31 -6.59 0.01
N THR A 178 -4.98 -6.82 1.14
CA THR A 178 -5.78 -5.81 1.83
C THR A 178 -5.55 -5.91 3.33
N LEU A 179 -5.20 -4.78 3.95
CA LEU A 179 -4.94 -4.68 5.37
C LEU A 179 -6.12 -4.04 6.10
N ASP A 180 -6.76 -4.80 6.96
CA ASP A 180 -7.71 -4.28 7.95
C ASP A 180 -7.01 -4.18 9.29
N LEU A 181 -6.51 -2.98 9.59
CA LEU A 181 -5.80 -2.69 10.83
C LEU A 181 -6.72 -2.73 12.05
N PHE A 182 -8.00 -2.42 11.89
CA PHE A 182 -8.95 -2.36 13.00
C PHE A 182 -9.43 -3.74 13.40
N ALA A 183 -9.74 -4.60 12.42
CA ALA A 183 -10.12 -5.99 12.69
C ALA A 183 -8.92 -6.91 12.96
N GLY A 184 -7.69 -6.43 12.75
CA GLY A 184 -6.49 -7.24 12.89
C GLY A 184 -6.41 -8.34 11.84
N ARG A 185 -6.73 -8.02 10.58
CA ARG A 185 -6.79 -8.97 9.47
C ARG A 185 -5.93 -8.54 8.28
N LEU A 186 -5.21 -9.49 7.70
CA LEU A 186 -4.50 -9.32 6.43
C LEU A 186 -5.09 -10.31 5.43
N PHE A 187 -5.65 -9.78 4.34
CA PHE A 187 -6.15 -10.55 3.22
C PHE A 187 -5.09 -10.58 2.12
N PHE A 188 -4.95 -11.73 1.46
CA PHE A 188 -4.07 -11.86 0.31
C PHE A 188 -4.61 -12.92 -0.66
N LYS A 189 -4.49 -12.64 -1.96
CA LYS A 189 -5.00 -13.49 -3.01
C LYS A 189 -4.26 -13.31 -4.33
N ASP A 190 -4.45 -14.26 -5.23
CA ASP A 190 -4.15 -14.11 -6.65
C ASP A 190 -5.32 -14.56 -7.53
N ASP A 191 -5.27 -14.22 -8.82
CA ASP A 191 -6.26 -14.64 -9.81
C ASP A 191 -5.68 -15.61 -10.85
N ASP A 192 -4.53 -16.23 -10.55
CA ASP A 192 -4.00 -17.33 -11.35
C ASP A 192 -4.81 -18.60 -11.05
N GLU A 193 -5.09 -19.37 -12.10
CA GLU A 193 -5.81 -20.64 -11.96
C GLU A 193 -4.88 -21.76 -11.46
N LYS A 194 -3.56 -21.55 -11.61
CA LYS A 194 -2.55 -22.43 -11.05
C LYS A 194 -2.43 -22.18 -9.56
N ARG A 195 -2.38 -23.26 -8.80
CA ARG A 195 -2.12 -23.20 -7.35
C ARG A 195 -0.77 -22.59 -7.07
N ASN A 196 -0.76 -21.48 -6.36
CA ASN A 196 0.45 -20.80 -5.96
C ASN A 196 0.78 -21.06 -4.49
N LYS A 197 2.03 -20.72 -4.15
CA LYS A 197 2.50 -20.77 -2.77
C LYS A 197 2.87 -19.38 -2.31
N TYR A 198 2.41 -19.05 -1.11
CA TYR A 198 2.72 -17.77 -0.48
C TYR A 198 3.75 -17.93 0.63
N SER A 199 4.52 -16.86 0.83
CA SER A 199 5.28 -16.64 2.06
C SER A 199 4.79 -15.36 2.72
N VAL A 200 4.64 -15.41 4.04
CA VAL A 200 4.21 -14.28 4.86
C VAL A 200 5.19 -14.08 6.00
N MET A 201 5.58 -12.82 6.23
CA MET A 201 6.28 -12.39 7.43
C MET A 201 5.48 -11.29 8.11
N ILE A 202 5.31 -11.41 9.43
CA ILE A 202 4.70 -10.39 10.29
C ILE A 202 5.70 -10.05 11.38
N ARG A 203 6.11 -8.78 11.46
CA ARG A 203 6.85 -8.27 12.61
C ARG A 203 5.93 -7.38 13.42
N ARG A 204 5.70 -7.76 14.67
CA ARG A 204 5.03 -6.95 15.69
C ARG A 204 6.11 -6.21 16.50
N THR A 205 5.88 -4.94 16.80
CA THR A 205 6.75 -4.15 17.67
C THR A 205 5.88 -3.42 18.68
N ASN A 206 5.98 -3.83 19.95
CA ASN A 206 5.18 -3.28 21.04
C ASN A 206 5.69 -1.88 21.45
N PRO A 207 4.89 -1.10 22.21
CA PRO A 207 5.28 0.24 22.65
C PRO A 207 6.56 0.30 23.49
N ASP A 208 6.90 -0.78 24.20
CA ASP A 208 8.14 -0.93 24.97
C ASP A 208 9.37 -1.24 24.10
N GLY A 209 9.19 -1.37 22.78
CA GLY A 209 10.24 -1.70 21.82
C GLY A 209 10.47 -3.19 21.61
N THR A 210 9.82 -4.08 22.37
CA THR A 210 9.94 -5.53 22.19
C THR A 210 9.40 -5.96 20.82
N ARG A 211 10.08 -6.94 20.21
CA ARG A 211 9.82 -7.37 18.83
C ARG A 211 9.53 -8.85 18.78
N SER A 212 8.50 -9.21 18.01
CA SER A 212 8.17 -10.59 17.68
C SER A 212 8.06 -10.72 16.18
N VAL A 213 8.56 -11.83 15.64
CA VAL A 213 8.48 -12.15 14.22
C VAL A 213 7.73 -13.45 14.05
N TYR A 214 6.72 -13.42 13.20
CA TYR A 214 6.08 -14.60 12.63
C TYR A 214 6.55 -14.75 11.19
N GLN A 215 6.95 -15.95 10.80
CA GLN A 215 7.29 -16.26 9.42
C GLN A 215 6.66 -17.59 9.03
N ARG A 216 6.07 -17.63 7.84
CA ARG A 216 5.51 -18.85 7.26
C ARG A 216 5.78 -18.88 5.77
N ARG A 217 6.28 -20.00 5.26
CA ARG A 217 6.50 -20.23 3.83
C ARG A 217 5.57 -21.33 3.32
N ASP A 218 5.56 -21.48 2.00
CA ASP A 218 4.86 -22.56 1.30
C ASP A 218 3.37 -22.68 1.67
N ILE A 219 2.71 -21.55 1.93
CA ILE A 219 1.27 -21.50 2.22
C ILE A 219 0.52 -21.86 0.95
N SER A 220 -0.11 -23.04 0.94
CA SER A 220 -1.03 -23.49 -0.10
C SER A 220 -1.98 -24.51 0.50
N PHE A 221 -3.19 -24.05 0.86
CA PHE A 221 -4.26 -24.92 1.37
C PHE A 221 -5.62 -24.45 0.86
N GLY A 222 -6.64 -25.29 1.01
CA GLY A 222 -7.97 -25.00 0.48
C GLY A 222 -8.05 -25.07 -1.05
N ALA A 223 -9.21 -24.74 -1.60
CA ALA A 223 -9.50 -24.86 -3.03
C ALA A 223 -9.19 -23.59 -3.85
N SER A 224 -8.92 -22.46 -3.19
CA SER A 224 -8.64 -21.18 -3.83
C SER A 224 -7.46 -20.47 -3.18
N ASP A 225 -6.72 -19.68 -3.95
CA ASP A 225 -5.64 -18.83 -3.43
C ASP A 225 -6.18 -17.48 -2.97
N ASN A 226 -7.03 -17.55 -1.94
CA ASN A 226 -7.63 -16.38 -1.30
C ASN A 226 -7.66 -16.63 0.21
N TYR A 227 -6.78 -15.95 0.91
CA TYR A 227 -6.50 -16.22 2.31
C TYR A 227 -6.73 -14.98 3.17
N VAL A 228 -7.01 -15.22 4.44
CA VAL A 228 -7.03 -14.20 5.49
C VAL A 228 -6.29 -14.70 6.72
N ILE A 229 -5.50 -13.81 7.30
CA ILE A 229 -4.77 -14.02 8.56
C ILE A 229 -5.42 -13.18 9.65
N GLU A 230 -5.76 -13.78 10.78
CA GLU A 230 -6.26 -13.07 11.97
C GLU A 230 -5.11 -12.67 12.93
N TYR A 231 -4.19 -11.82 12.45
CA TYR A 231 -3.00 -11.43 13.22
C TYR A 231 -3.32 -10.63 14.50
N GLY A 232 -4.48 -10.00 14.60
CA GLY A 232 -4.87 -9.20 15.78
C GLY A 232 -4.93 -9.99 17.08
N LYS A 233 -5.09 -11.32 16.99
CA LYS A 233 -5.10 -12.25 18.14
C LYS A 233 -3.70 -12.76 18.52
N TRP A 234 -2.69 -12.52 17.67
CA TRP A 234 -1.35 -13.03 17.88
C TRP A 234 -0.60 -12.16 18.89
N ASP A 235 -0.23 -12.75 20.03
CA ASP A 235 0.47 -12.07 21.13
C ASP A 235 1.98 -11.90 20.87
N GLY A 236 2.48 -12.40 19.73
CA GLY A 236 3.89 -12.46 19.40
C GLY A 236 4.50 -13.85 19.52
N ARG A 237 3.73 -14.87 19.92
CA ARG A 237 4.20 -16.25 20.09
C ARG A 237 3.32 -17.26 19.37
N GLY A 238 3.91 -18.40 19.01
CA GLY A 238 3.19 -19.55 18.48
C GLY A 238 2.57 -19.32 17.10
N ALA A 239 1.55 -20.14 16.82
CA ALA A 239 0.85 -20.18 15.54
C ALA A 239 -0.08 -18.98 15.34
N ILE A 240 -0.45 -18.75 14.07
CA ILE A 240 -1.50 -17.80 13.70
C ILE A 240 -2.56 -18.54 12.89
N CYS A 241 -3.81 -18.12 13.08
CA CYS A 241 -4.95 -18.61 12.33
C CYS A 241 -4.99 -18.10 10.87
N PHE A 242 -4.99 -19.04 9.92
CA PHE A 242 -5.24 -18.79 8.50
C PHE A 242 -6.61 -19.36 8.11
N LYS A 243 -7.32 -18.68 7.22
CA LYS A 243 -8.61 -19.15 6.66
C LYS A 243 -8.67 -18.90 5.16
N VAL A 244 -9.50 -19.67 4.46
CA VAL A 244 -9.86 -19.40 3.07
C VAL A 244 -10.98 -18.36 3.06
N TYR A 245 -10.88 -17.35 2.20
CA TYR A 245 -11.86 -16.28 2.07
C TYR A 245 -12.73 -16.48 0.82
N GLY A 246 -14.03 -16.74 1.00
CA GLY A 246 -15.00 -17.00 -0.07
C GLY A 246 -15.73 -15.75 -0.62
N GLY A 247 -15.32 -14.54 -0.25
CA GLY A 247 -15.79 -13.30 -0.89
C GLY A 247 -17.16 -12.74 -0.45
N LYS A 248 -18.07 -13.51 0.16
CA LYS A 248 -19.38 -12.99 0.65
C LYS A 248 -19.79 -13.40 2.06
N ALA A 249 -19.13 -14.40 2.62
CA ALA A 249 -19.07 -14.72 4.03
C ALA A 249 -17.72 -15.42 4.22
N PHE A 250 -17.12 -15.32 5.42
CA PHE A 250 -16.04 -16.26 5.76
C PHE A 250 -16.61 -17.65 5.52
N ASP A 251 -16.00 -18.42 4.62
CA ASP A 251 -16.21 -19.86 4.70
C ASP A 251 -15.86 -20.22 6.14
N GLN A 252 -16.82 -20.79 6.86
CA GLN A 252 -16.62 -21.31 8.21
C GLN A 252 -15.58 -22.45 8.22
N SER A 253 -14.86 -22.69 7.11
CA SER A 253 -13.56 -23.32 7.07
C SER A 253 -12.80 -23.09 8.38
N ALA A 254 -12.54 -24.21 9.05
CA ALA A 254 -11.87 -24.26 10.33
C ALA A 254 -10.54 -23.51 10.20
N CYS A 255 -10.24 -22.74 11.23
CA CYS A 255 -8.94 -22.10 11.39
C CYS A 255 -7.81 -23.11 11.13
N VAL A 256 -6.94 -22.82 10.17
CA VAL A 256 -5.70 -23.57 9.98
C VAL A 256 -4.62 -22.83 10.75
N GLU A 257 -4.33 -23.33 11.95
CA GLU A 257 -3.23 -22.82 12.78
C GLU A 257 -1.90 -23.15 12.08
N MET A 258 -1.23 -22.12 11.58
CA MET A 258 0.07 -22.27 10.94
C MET A 258 1.18 -21.92 11.93
N PRO A 259 2.14 -22.82 12.17
CA PRO A 259 3.21 -22.59 13.14
C PRO A 259 4.15 -21.48 12.66
N ASN A 260 4.78 -20.82 13.61
CA ASN A 260 5.83 -19.86 13.34
C ASN A 260 7.14 -20.57 12.96
N GLU A 261 7.68 -20.28 11.78
CA GLU A 261 8.99 -20.76 11.31
C GLU A 261 10.12 -19.75 11.55
N ALA A 262 9.83 -18.58 12.12
CA ALA A 262 10.86 -17.61 12.47
C ALA A 262 11.77 -18.22 13.54
N ALA A 263 13.08 -18.03 13.39
CA ALA A 263 14.02 -18.35 14.45
C ALA A 263 13.67 -17.53 15.72
N PRO A 264 13.86 -18.09 16.92
CA PRO A 264 13.74 -17.32 18.16
C PRO A 264 14.61 -16.06 18.06
N VAL A 265 14.02 -14.90 18.34
CA VAL A 265 14.80 -13.66 18.46
C VAL A 265 15.58 -13.75 19.77
N PRO A 266 16.93 -13.68 19.75
CA PRO A 266 17.75 -13.75 20.96
C PRO A 266 17.50 -12.57 21.90
#